data_AF-A0A0C3NBV5-F1
#
_entry.id   AF-A0A0C3NBV5-F1
#
_cell.length_a   1.000
_cell.length_b   1.000
_cell.length_c   1.000
_cell.angle_alpha   90.00
_cell.angle_beta   90.00
_cell.angle_gamma   90.00
#
_symmetry.space_group_name_H-M   'P 1'
#
loop_
_entity.id
_entity.type
_entity.pdbx_description
1 polymer ?
#
loop_
_entity_poly.entity_id
_entity_poly.type
_entity_poly.pdbx_seq_one_letter_code
_entity_poly.pdbx_strand_id
1 'polypeptide(L)'
;MSCPDCNRGSILAGKPTGSIVKVNGTDAYFAPSPPSESAQSESNGPVAAVLLSDAFGLPLVNIKLIADKLASDLQCDVWVPDLFDASSTYLQFVL
;
A
#
# COMPACT_ATOMS: atom_id res chain seq x y z
N MET A 1 -15.44 -11.45 20.64
CA MET A 1 -16.28 -11.48 19.42
C MET A 1 -15.52 -10.73 18.35
N SER A 2 -15.37 -11.32 17.17
CA SER A 2 -14.82 -10.62 16.00
C SER A 2 -15.71 -9.42 15.65
N CYS A 3 -15.14 -8.36 15.09
CA CYS A 3 -15.91 -7.20 14.68
C CYS A 3 -17.00 -7.61 13.66
N PRO A 4 -18.21 -7.01 13.66
CA PRO A 4 -19.25 -7.37 12.69
C PRO A 4 -18.77 -7.28 11.24
N ASP A 5 -17.91 -6.29 10.96
CA ASP A 5 -17.33 -6.05 9.64
C ASP A 5 -16.30 -7.11 9.24
N CYS A 6 -15.71 -7.82 10.20
CA CYS A 6 -14.71 -8.87 9.96
C CYS A 6 -15.35 -10.08 9.25
N ASN A 7 -16.67 -10.26 9.38
CA ASN A 7 -17.40 -11.35 8.74
C ASN A 7 -18.13 -10.90 7.45
N ARG A 8 -18.51 -9.62 7.36
CA ARG A 8 -19.31 -9.10 6.25
C ARG A 8 -18.48 -8.37 5.19
N GLY A 9 -17.27 -7.96 5.56
CA GLY A 9 -16.48 -6.96 4.84
C GLY A 9 -17.07 -5.56 5.01
N SER A 10 -16.22 -4.55 4.95
CA SER A 10 -16.63 -3.14 4.90
C SER A 10 -15.63 -2.35 4.06
N ILE A 11 -16.11 -1.28 3.43
CA ILE A 11 -15.25 -0.29 2.79
C ILE A 11 -14.90 0.76 3.84
N LEU A 12 -13.60 0.99 4.05
CA LEU A 12 -13.12 1.98 4.99
C LEU A 12 -13.51 3.39 4.52
N ALA A 13 -13.91 4.24 5.46
CA ALA A 13 -14.22 5.64 5.17
C ALA A 13 -12.93 6.42 4.84
N GLY A 14 -13.06 7.43 3.98
CA GLY A 14 -11.94 8.30 3.59
C GLY A 14 -11.67 8.24 2.09
N LYS A 15 -10.59 8.89 1.67
CA LYS A 15 -10.10 8.89 0.30
C LYS A 15 -8.59 8.67 0.30
N PRO A 16 -8.07 7.82 -0.58
CA PRO A 16 -6.63 7.65 -0.75
C PRO A 16 -5.94 8.99 -1.05
N THR A 17 -4.78 9.22 -0.43
CA THR A 17 -3.99 10.46 -0.60
C THR A 17 -2.71 10.27 -1.40
N GLY A 18 -2.22 9.05 -1.49
CA GLY A 18 -1.12 8.64 -2.36
C GLY A 18 -1.52 8.54 -3.83
N SER A 19 -0.64 7.95 -4.64
CA SER A 19 -0.77 7.91 -6.10
C SER A 19 -0.44 6.54 -6.67
N ILE A 20 -1.11 6.16 -7.77
CA ILE A 20 -0.70 5.02 -8.58
C ILE A 20 0.49 5.44 -9.44
N VAL A 21 1.58 4.68 -9.37
CA VAL A 21 2.81 4.88 -10.12
C VAL A 21 3.23 3.57 -10.78
N LYS A 22 3.96 3.65 -11.89
CA LYS A 22 4.45 2.46 -12.59
C LYS A 22 5.90 2.19 -12.20
N VAL A 23 6.18 1.01 -11.65
CA VAL A 23 7.50 0.56 -11.21
C VAL A 23 7.87 -0.68 -12.02
N ASN A 24 8.89 -0.57 -12.88
CA ASN A 24 9.37 -1.66 -13.74
C ASN A 24 8.26 -2.36 -14.55
N GLY A 25 7.27 -1.60 -15.03
CA GLY A 25 6.15 -2.12 -15.82
C GLY A 25 4.90 -2.47 -15.00
N THR A 26 5.04 -2.71 -13.70
CA THR A 26 3.94 -3.04 -12.78
C THR A 26 3.38 -1.78 -12.12
N ASP A 27 2.06 -1.68 -12.01
CA ASP A 27 1.44 -0.60 -11.26
C ASP A 27 1.61 -0.83 -9.75
N ALA A 28 1.83 0.24 -9.00
CA ALA A 28 1.93 0.22 -7.55
C ALA A 28 1.28 1.48 -6.98
N TYR A 29 0.60 1.36 -5.84
CA TYR A 29 0.20 2.52 -5.06
C TYR A 29 1.34 2.96 -4.16
N PHE A 30 1.69 4.23 -4.24
CA PHE A 30 2.73 4.87 -3.44
C PHE A 30 2.09 5.85 -2.46
N ALA A 31 2.28 5.59 -1.17
CA ALA A 31 1.93 6.50 -0.08
C ALA A 31 3.23 7.08 0.50
N PRO A 32 3.53 8.36 0.25
CA PRO A 32 4.75 8.98 0.74
C PRO A 32 4.69 9.20 2.26
N SER A 33 5.83 9.14 2.91
CA SER A 33 5.98 9.61 4.29
C SER A 33 5.53 11.09 4.41
N PRO A 34 4.89 11.49 5.52
CA PRO A 34 4.59 12.90 5.76
C PRO A 34 5.85 13.77 5.73
N PRO A 35 5.73 15.06 5.36
CA PRO A 35 6.85 15.99 5.44
C PRO A 35 7.31 16.10 6.90
N SER A 36 8.56 15.70 7.17
CA SER A 36 9.13 15.84 8.50
C SER A 36 9.86 17.17 8.63
N GLU A 37 9.46 18.02 9.58
CA GLU A 37 10.20 19.25 9.94
C GLU A 37 11.52 18.94 10.65
N SER A 38 11.63 17.73 11.21
CA SER A 38 12.85 17.21 11.82
C SER A 38 13.12 15.87 11.17
N ALA A 39 13.79 15.88 10.02
CA ALA A 39 14.50 14.73 9.51
C ALA A 39 15.54 14.33 10.56
N GLN A 40 15.10 13.71 11.65
CA GLN A 40 15.94 13.15 12.68
C GLN A 40 16.60 11.98 12.00
N SER A 41 17.77 12.29 11.45
CA SER A 41 18.99 11.51 11.43
C SER A 41 18.93 10.28 12.34
N GLU A 42 18.17 9.27 11.96
CA GLU A 42 18.29 7.94 12.54
C GLU A 42 19.51 7.29 11.90
N SER A 43 20.34 6.67 12.73
CA SER A 43 21.56 5.95 12.35
C SER A 43 21.34 4.77 11.40
N ASN A 44 20.08 4.51 11.02
CA ASN A 44 19.62 3.50 10.10
C ASN A 44 19.06 4.27 8.91
N GLY A 45 19.59 4.06 7.70
CA GLY A 45 19.21 4.82 6.49
C GLY A 45 17.71 4.80 6.15
N PRO A 46 17.29 5.39 5.01
CA PRO A 46 15.88 5.51 4.67
C PRO A 46 15.17 4.14 4.70
N VAL A 47 14.08 4.06 5.47
CA VAL A 47 13.24 2.87 5.60
C VAL A 47 12.00 3.04 4.72
N ALA A 48 11.55 1.95 4.09
CA ALA A 48 10.27 1.89 3.40
C ALA A 48 9.57 0.57 3.73
N ALA A 49 8.24 0.58 3.76
CA ALA A 49 7.42 -0.61 3.93
C ALA A 49 6.80 -1.05 2.60
N VAL A 50 6.70 -2.36 2.40
CA VAL A 50 5.98 -2.96 1.27
C VAL A 50 4.75 -3.66 1.84
N LEU A 51 3.56 -3.17 1.48
CA LEU A 51 2.28 -3.71 1.90
C LEU A 51 1.70 -4.54 0.76
N LEU A 52 1.44 -5.83 1.01
CA LEU A 52 0.91 -6.76 0.02
C LEU A 52 -0.61 -6.86 0.16
N SER A 53 -1.33 -6.74 -0.95
CA SER A 53 -2.78 -6.93 -0.99
C SER A 53 -3.14 -8.42 -0.85
N ASP A 54 -4.29 -8.70 -0.27
CA ASP A 54 -4.93 -10.01 -0.34
C ASP A 54 -5.54 -10.26 -1.73
N ALA A 55 -6.34 -11.32 -1.86
CA ALA A 55 -6.97 -11.73 -3.10
C ALA A 55 -7.88 -10.69 -3.78
N PHE A 56 -8.30 -9.61 -3.08
CA PHE A 56 -9.06 -8.52 -3.70
C PHE A 56 -8.17 -7.55 -4.50
N GLY A 57 -6.86 -7.56 -4.24
CA GLY A 57 -5.87 -6.81 -5.01
C GLY A 57 -5.91 -5.30 -4.83
N LEU A 58 -5.14 -4.61 -5.67
CA LEU A 58 -5.01 -3.15 -5.67
C LEU A 58 -6.29 -2.36 -6.02
N PRO A 59 -7.27 -2.90 -6.77
CA PRO A 59 -8.53 -2.20 -7.02
C PRO A 59 -9.37 -1.93 -5.75
N LEU A 60 -9.24 -2.76 -4.71
CA LEU A 60 -9.96 -2.54 -3.45
C LEU A 60 -9.38 -1.34 -2.69
N VAL A 61 -10.19 -0.30 -2.49
CA VAL A 61 -9.73 0.98 -1.90
C VAL A 61 -9.12 0.84 -0.50
N ASN A 62 -9.52 -0.17 0.27
CA ASN A 62 -9.05 -0.36 1.65
C ASN A 62 -7.52 -0.49 1.74
N ILE A 63 -6.87 -1.18 0.79
CA ILE A 63 -5.41 -1.36 0.83
C ILE A 63 -4.66 -0.03 0.70
N LYS A 64 -5.24 0.92 -0.05
CA LYS A 64 -4.67 2.25 -0.26
C LYS A 64 -4.82 3.11 1.00
N LEU A 65 -5.99 3.06 1.63
CA LEU A 65 -6.25 3.76 2.90
C LEU A 65 -5.38 3.21 4.04
N ILE A 66 -5.16 1.89 4.08
CA ILE A 66 -4.25 1.27 5.03
C ILE A 66 -2.81 1.72 4.76
N ALA A 67 -2.38 1.78 3.50
CA ALA A 67 -1.05 2.27 3.13
C ALA A 67 -0.84 3.73 3.57
N ASP A 68 -1.82 4.61 3.34
CA ASP A 68 -1.75 6.01 3.79
C ASP A 68 -1.61 6.11 5.32
N LYS A 69 -2.40 5.29 6.06
CA LYS A 69 -2.34 5.26 7.52
C LYS A 69 -0.98 4.75 8.02
N LEU A 70 -0.45 3.70 7.40
CA LEU A 70 0.86 3.15 7.74
C LEU A 70 1.98 4.15 7.44
N ALA A 71 1.94 4.85 6.31
CA ALA A 71 2.94 5.86 5.96
C ALA A 71 2.97 6.98 7.00
N SER A 72 1.78 7.43 7.42
CA SER A 72 1.64 8.43 8.49
C SER A 72 2.12 7.93 9.86
N ASP A 73 1.76 6.70 10.24
CA ASP A 73 2.05 6.18 11.59
C ASP A 73 3.52 5.79 11.74
N LEU A 74 4.11 5.21 10.70
CA LEU A 74 5.50 4.74 10.69
C LEU A 74 6.48 5.80 10.21
N GLN A 75 6.00 6.96 9.74
CA GLN A 75 6.83 8.04 9.19
C GLN A 75 7.78 7.55 8.09
N CYS A 76 7.31 6.62 7.25
CA CYS A 76 8.09 6.05 6.16
C CYS A 76 7.25 5.87 4.89
N ASP A 77 7.94 5.73 3.76
CA ASP A 77 7.28 5.47 2.49
C ASP A 77 6.63 4.08 2.48
N VAL A 78 5.41 3.97 1.97
CA VAL A 78 4.69 2.70 1.84
C VAL A 78 4.34 2.43 0.39
N TRP A 79 4.68 1.23 -0.07
CA TRP A 79 4.46 0.74 -1.42
C TRP A 79 3.48 -0.43 -1.44
N VAL A 80 2.47 -0.37 -2.29
CA VAL A 80 1.52 -1.46 -2.54
C VAL A 80 1.64 -1.88 -4.00
N PRO A 81 2.44 -2.91 -4.33
CA PRO A 81 2.51 -3.41 -5.71
C PRO A 81 1.19 -4.08 -6.11
N ASP A 82 0.79 -3.94 -7.37
CA ASP A 82 -0.31 -4.73 -7.92
C ASP A 82 0.15 -6.17 -8.15
N LEU A 83 -0.23 -7.04 -7.22
CA LEU A 83 0.10 -8.46 -7.28
C LEU A 83 -0.78 -9.24 -8.26
N PHE A 84 -1.91 -8.69 -8.71
CA PHE A 84 -2.92 -9.41 -9.49
C PHE A 84 -3.18 -8.76 -10.86
N ASP A 85 -2.30 -7.85 -11.28
CA ASP A 85 -2.33 -7.29 -12.62
C ASP A 85 -2.13 -8.40 -13.66
N ALA A 86 -3.23 -8.78 -14.33
CA ALA A 86 -3.23 -9.76 -15.41
C ALA A 86 -2.40 -9.34 -16.63
N SER A 87 -2.01 -8.05 -16.73
CA SER A 87 -1.12 -7.53 -17.76
C SER A 87 0.36 -7.64 -17.40
N SER A 88 0.70 -8.02 -16.16
CA SER A 88 2.06 -8.31 -15.75
C SER A 88 2.47 -9.68 -16.28
N THR A 89 3.26 -9.67 -17.36
CA THR A 89 3.79 -10.84 -18.10
C THR A 89 4.45 -11.92 -17.22
N TYR A 90 4.79 -11.61 -15.96
CA TYR A 90 5.48 -12.53 -15.05
C TYR A 90 4.57 -13.61 -14.43
N LEU A 91 3.27 -13.33 -14.24
CA LEU A 91 2.34 -14.32 -13.64
C LEU A 91 1.83 -15.38 -14.62
N GLN A 92 2.02 -15.20 -15.94
CA GLN A 92 1.71 -16.25 -16.92
C GLN A 92 2.66 -17.46 -16.86
N PHE A 93 3.80 -17.37 -16.15
CA PHE A 93 4.79 -18.45 -16.09
C PHE A 93 4.72 -19.31 -14.82
N VAL A 94 3.80 -19.03 -13.89
CA VAL A 94 3.68 -19.73 -12.59
C VAL A 94 2.36 -20.49 -12.43
N LEU A 95 1.47 -20.45 -13.43
CA LEU A 95 0.27 -21.30 -13.55
C LEU A 95 0.33 -22.08 -14.87
#